data_AF-A0A3G2VYI9-F1
#
_entry.id   AF-A0A3G2VYI9-F1
#
_cell.length_a   1.000
_cell.length_b   1.000
_cell.length_c   1.000
_cell.angle_alpha   90.00
_cell.angle_beta   90.00
_cell.angle_gamma   90.00
#
_symmetry.space_group_name_H-M   'P 1'
#
loop_
_entity.id
_entity.type
_entity.pdbx_description
1 polymer ?
#
loop_
_entity_poly.entity_id
_entity_poly.type
_entity_poly.pdbx_seq_one_letter_code
_entity_poly.pdbx_strand_id
1 'polypeptide(L)'
;MDLSANPDSPLSGGGNGGGSSSSITSSLSVVSGGTPQSPSRYEAQKRRDWNTFGQYLRNHRPPLSLAQCSGAHVLEFLRYLDQFGKTKVHASACPFFGHPSPPAPCPCPLRQAWGSLDALVGRLRAAYEENGGSPESNPFAARAVRLYLREVREHQARARGVSYEKKKRKKPQQLTGDSSGSSFHSNQHQPPPGAPPAAGC
;
A
#
# COMPACT_ATOMS: atom_id res chain seq x y z
N MET A 1 -11.90 -65.38 -5.61
CA MET A 1 -12.48 -64.10 -6.08
C MET A 1 -12.28 -63.10 -4.96
N ASP A 2 -11.03 -62.75 -4.67
CA ASP A 2 -10.21 -61.73 -5.34
C ASP A 2 -10.61 -60.31 -4.91
N LEU A 3 -9.67 -59.58 -4.30
CA LEU A 3 -9.20 -58.25 -4.71
C LEU A 3 -8.47 -57.53 -3.54
N SER A 4 -7.14 -57.72 -3.57
CA SER A 4 -6.03 -56.78 -3.31
C SER A 4 -6.10 -55.66 -2.27
N ALA A 5 -5.08 -55.67 -1.41
CA ALA A 5 -4.52 -54.52 -0.72
C ALA A 5 -3.57 -53.73 -1.63
N ASN A 6 -3.41 -52.42 -1.38
CA ASN A 6 -2.10 -51.75 -1.49
C ASN A 6 -2.00 -50.52 -0.56
N PRO A 7 -0.84 -50.31 0.09
CA PRO A 7 -0.54 -49.23 1.03
C PRO A 7 0.28 -48.10 0.39
N ASP A 8 0.41 -46.94 1.07
CA ASP A 8 1.69 -46.38 1.56
C ASP A 8 1.55 -44.90 1.96
N SER A 9 1.90 -44.59 3.21
CA SER A 9 2.00 -43.25 3.78
C SER A 9 3.48 -42.95 4.02
N PRO A 10 4.02 -41.78 3.63
CA PRO A 10 5.38 -41.44 4.02
C PRO A 10 5.46 -40.76 5.39
N LEU A 11 6.44 -41.25 6.15
CA LEU A 11 6.82 -40.98 7.52
C LEU A 11 7.46 -39.59 7.73
N SER A 12 7.33 -39.09 8.96
CA SER A 12 8.07 -37.95 9.51
C SER A 12 9.39 -38.39 10.15
N GLY A 13 10.46 -37.62 9.89
CA GLY A 13 11.73 -37.59 10.63
C GLY A 13 12.55 -36.40 10.07
N GLY A 14 13.29 -35.57 10.80
CA GLY A 14 13.79 -35.56 12.17
C GLY A 14 15.26 -35.09 12.12
N GLY A 15 15.61 -33.96 12.76
CA GLY A 15 17.00 -33.71 13.23
C GLY A 15 17.80 -32.49 12.71
N ASN A 16 17.85 -31.45 13.54
CA ASN A 16 19.03 -30.83 14.21
C ASN A 16 20.14 -30.00 13.50
N GLY A 17 20.52 -28.88 14.16
CA GLY A 17 21.83 -28.17 14.15
C GLY A 17 22.00 -27.08 13.06
N GLY A 18 22.55 -25.88 13.26
CA GLY A 18 23.40 -25.30 14.30
C GLY A 18 24.74 -24.82 13.69
N GLY A 19 24.98 -23.49 13.58
CA GLY A 19 26.33 -22.89 13.57
C GLY A 19 26.91 -22.30 12.27
N SER A 20 27.15 -20.97 12.32
CA SER A 20 28.34 -20.20 11.90
C SER A 20 28.83 -20.11 10.43
N SER A 21 28.86 -18.84 9.98
CA SER A 21 29.95 -18.09 9.31
C SER A 21 30.90 -18.80 8.34
N SER A 22 30.92 -18.33 7.08
CA SER A 22 32.12 -18.33 6.22
C SER A 22 31.98 -17.28 5.13
N SER A 23 32.88 -16.30 5.14
CA SER A 23 33.14 -15.39 4.02
C SER A 23 34.22 -16.03 3.15
N ILE A 24 33.96 -16.25 1.86
CA ILE A 24 35.00 -16.30 0.82
C ILE A 24 34.46 -15.70 -0.49
N THR A 25 35.33 -14.95 -1.13
CA THR A 25 35.15 -14.24 -2.40
C THR A 25 35.19 -15.21 -3.59
N SER A 26 34.53 -14.87 -4.70
CA SER A 26 35.04 -15.12 -6.06
C SER A 26 34.14 -14.46 -7.12
N SER A 27 34.83 -14.00 -8.16
CA SER A 27 34.49 -13.04 -9.20
C SER A 27 33.75 -13.63 -10.42
N LEU A 28 33.03 -12.74 -11.13
CA LEU A 28 32.56 -12.71 -12.53
C LEU A 28 33.01 -13.88 -13.45
N SER A 29 32.18 -14.56 -14.27
CA SER A 29 31.38 -14.00 -15.37
C SER A 29 30.66 -15.08 -16.22
N VAL A 30 29.63 -14.63 -16.94
CA VAL A 30 28.92 -15.15 -18.15
C VAL A 30 28.10 -16.46 -18.12
N VAL A 31 26.78 -16.34 -18.34
CA VAL A 31 26.05 -16.82 -19.53
C VAL A 31 24.73 -16.05 -19.68
N SER A 32 24.58 -15.29 -20.77
CA SER A 32 23.32 -14.70 -21.19
C SER A 32 22.45 -15.77 -21.85
N GLY A 33 21.69 -16.50 -21.03
CA GLY A 33 20.55 -17.29 -21.48
C GLY A 33 19.28 -16.51 -21.14
N GLY A 34 18.55 -16.07 -22.16
CA GLY A 34 17.24 -15.43 -22.00
C GLY A 34 16.24 -16.43 -21.42
N THR A 35 16.27 -16.61 -20.10
CA THR A 35 15.16 -17.18 -19.36
C THR A 35 13.98 -16.23 -19.54
N PRO A 36 12.74 -16.72 -19.81
CA PRO A 36 11.58 -15.85 -19.77
C PRO A 36 11.53 -15.30 -18.34
N GLN A 37 11.95 -14.04 -18.17
CA GLN A 37 11.93 -13.41 -16.87
C GLN A 37 10.51 -13.53 -16.35
N SER A 38 10.35 -14.23 -15.23
CA SER A 38 9.07 -14.31 -14.56
C SER A 38 8.54 -12.88 -14.46
N PRO A 39 7.31 -12.61 -14.94
CA PRO A 39 6.79 -11.25 -14.97
C PRO A 39 6.97 -10.65 -13.58
N SER A 40 7.47 -9.41 -13.53
CA SER A 40 7.62 -8.67 -12.27
C SER A 40 6.37 -8.88 -11.41
N ARG A 41 6.54 -8.98 -10.09
CA ARG A 41 5.41 -9.18 -9.16
C ARG A 41 4.26 -8.20 -9.42
N TYR A 42 4.58 -7.00 -9.89
CA TYR A 42 3.61 -6.01 -10.36
C TYR A 42 2.85 -6.48 -11.61
N GLU A 43 3.55 -6.91 -12.66
CA GLU A 43 3.00 -7.41 -13.93
C GLU A 43 2.07 -8.61 -13.73
N ALA A 44 2.49 -9.59 -12.92
CA ALA A 44 1.64 -10.74 -12.59
C ALA A 44 0.35 -10.29 -11.88
N GLN A 45 0.42 -9.30 -10.99
CA GLN A 45 -0.75 -8.77 -10.32
C GLN A 45 -1.67 -8.01 -11.29
N LYS A 46 -1.11 -7.15 -12.12
CA LYS A 46 -1.83 -6.39 -13.14
C LYS A 46 -2.61 -7.31 -14.08
N ARG A 47 -1.97 -8.40 -14.54
CA ARG A 47 -2.62 -9.41 -15.40
C ARG A 47 -3.78 -10.10 -14.69
N ARG A 48 -3.65 -10.46 -13.42
CA ARG A 48 -4.75 -11.06 -12.63
C ARG A 48 -5.93 -10.11 -12.47
N ASP A 49 -5.63 -8.86 -12.16
CA ASP A 49 -6.65 -7.83 -11.96
C ASP A 49 -7.39 -7.56 -13.28
N TRP A 50 -6.65 -7.45 -14.40
CA TRP A 50 -7.21 -7.29 -15.74
C TRP A 50 -8.13 -8.46 -16.13
N ASN A 51 -7.68 -9.71 -15.93
CA ASN A 51 -8.50 -10.89 -16.21
C ASN A 51 -9.76 -10.92 -15.34
N THR A 52 -9.65 -10.54 -14.06
CA THR A 52 -10.79 -10.46 -13.14
C THR A 52 -11.80 -9.42 -13.62
N PHE A 53 -11.33 -8.26 -14.07
CA PHE A 53 -12.19 -7.22 -14.63
C PHE A 53 -12.84 -7.64 -15.95
N GLY A 54 -12.09 -8.29 -16.84
CA GLY A 54 -12.65 -8.86 -18.07
C GLY A 54 -13.72 -9.91 -17.79
N GLN A 55 -13.54 -10.74 -16.75
CA GLN A 55 -14.57 -11.69 -16.31
C GLN A 55 -15.81 -10.97 -15.78
N TYR A 56 -15.62 -9.90 -15.01
CA TYR A 56 -16.72 -9.06 -14.52
C TYR A 56 -17.58 -8.51 -15.68
N LEU A 57 -16.95 -7.98 -16.74
CA LEU A 57 -17.68 -7.46 -17.90
C LEU A 57 -18.47 -8.54 -18.65
N ARG A 58 -17.90 -9.74 -18.81
CA ARG A 58 -18.59 -10.89 -19.43
C ARG A 58 -19.77 -11.40 -18.62
N ASN A 59 -19.69 -11.29 -17.29
CA ASN A 59 -20.75 -11.73 -16.39
C ASN A 59 -21.87 -10.69 -16.24
N HIS A 60 -21.66 -9.45 -16.69
CA HIS A 60 -22.67 -8.41 -16.69
C HIS A 60 -23.87 -8.80 -17.56
N ARG A 61 -25.07 -8.34 -17.21
CA ARG A 61 -26.29 -8.58 -18.00
C ARG A 61 -26.94 -7.25 -18.39
N PRO A 62 -26.90 -6.85 -19.68
CA PRO A 62 -26.31 -7.57 -20.83
C PRO A 62 -24.77 -7.61 -20.79
N PRO A 63 -24.12 -8.59 -21.46
CA PRO A 63 -22.66 -8.67 -21.50
C PRO A 63 -22.04 -7.38 -22.05
N LEU A 64 -21.02 -6.86 -21.38
CA LEU A 64 -20.36 -5.62 -21.75
C LEU A 64 -19.05 -5.91 -22.48
N SER A 65 -18.81 -5.17 -23.57
CA SER A 65 -17.48 -5.08 -24.17
C SER A 65 -16.65 -4.00 -23.49
N LEU A 66 -15.32 -4.06 -23.63
CA LEU A 66 -14.43 -2.99 -23.14
C LEU A 66 -14.75 -1.63 -23.77
N ALA A 67 -15.16 -1.60 -25.04
CA ALA A 67 -15.53 -0.37 -25.74
C ALA A 67 -16.79 0.31 -25.18
N GLN A 68 -17.69 -0.48 -24.57
CA GLN A 68 -18.90 0.01 -23.91
C GLN A 68 -18.71 0.20 -22.39
N CYS A 69 -17.53 -0.16 -21.88
CA CYS A 69 -17.18 0.06 -20.49
C CYS A 69 -17.10 1.56 -20.21
N SER A 70 -17.63 1.97 -19.06
CA SER A 70 -17.66 3.36 -18.63
C SER A 70 -17.24 3.45 -17.17
N GLY A 71 -17.00 4.66 -16.69
CA GLY A 71 -16.68 4.87 -15.27
C GLY A 71 -17.76 4.31 -14.32
N ALA A 72 -19.02 4.21 -14.74
CA ALA A 72 -20.08 3.62 -13.92
C ALA A 72 -19.86 2.12 -13.66
N HIS A 73 -19.53 1.35 -14.72
CA HIS A 73 -19.23 -0.07 -14.61
C HIS A 73 -17.97 -0.32 -13.75
N VAL A 74 -16.99 0.57 -13.84
CA VAL A 74 -15.80 0.52 -12.97
C VAL A 74 -16.19 0.75 -11.50
N LEU A 75 -17.05 1.73 -11.21
CA LEU A 75 -17.49 2.01 -9.85
C LEU A 75 -18.26 0.84 -9.24
N GLU A 76 -19.13 0.21 -10.01
CA GLU A 76 -19.85 -0.99 -9.58
C GLU A 76 -18.88 -2.14 -9.26
N PHE A 77 -17.90 -2.40 -10.14
CA PHE A 77 -16.84 -3.37 -9.88
C PHE A 77 -16.07 -3.08 -8.59
N LEU A 78 -15.69 -1.82 -8.35
CA LEU A 78 -14.98 -1.43 -7.14
C LEU A 78 -15.84 -1.62 -5.88
N ARG A 79 -17.14 -1.31 -5.95
CA ARG A 79 -18.08 -1.51 -4.82
C ARG A 79 -18.30 -2.99 -4.53
N TYR A 80 -18.32 -3.85 -5.55
CA TYR A 80 -18.36 -5.29 -5.38
C TYR A 80 -17.11 -5.79 -4.66
N LEU A 81 -15.92 -5.40 -5.12
CA LEU A 81 -14.66 -5.81 -4.48
C LEU A 81 -14.53 -5.31 -3.04
N ASP A 82 -15.07 -4.13 -2.75
CA ASP A 82 -15.05 -3.53 -1.42
C ASP A 82 -15.78 -4.38 -0.36
N GLN A 83 -16.64 -5.33 -0.75
CA GLN A 83 -17.33 -6.22 0.19
C GLN A 83 -16.41 -7.30 0.78
N PHE A 84 -15.35 -7.68 0.06
CA PHE A 84 -14.43 -8.75 0.43
C PHE A 84 -13.17 -8.20 1.10
N GLY A 85 -13.38 -7.16 1.90
CA GLY A 85 -12.38 -6.41 2.62
C GLY A 85 -11.71 -7.14 3.78
N LYS A 86 -10.58 -6.61 4.23
CA LYS A 86 -9.96 -6.99 5.51
C LYS A 86 -9.88 -5.83 6.51
N THR A 87 -10.27 -4.62 6.11
CA THR A 87 -10.19 -3.42 6.95
C THR A 87 -11.53 -3.16 7.60
N LYS A 88 -11.58 -3.04 8.93
CA LYS A 88 -12.79 -2.62 9.63
C LYS A 88 -13.06 -1.13 9.34
N VAL A 89 -14.23 -0.83 8.79
CA VAL A 89 -14.68 0.55 8.52
C VAL A 89 -15.95 0.80 9.31
N HIS A 90 -15.86 1.69 10.30
CA HIS A 90 -16.95 1.98 11.22
C HIS A 90 -18.04 2.81 10.54
N ALA A 91 -19.31 2.43 10.70
CA ALA A 91 -20.43 3.26 10.31
C ALA A 91 -20.47 4.53 11.16
N SER A 92 -21.03 5.63 10.66
CA SER A 92 -21.13 6.91 11.38
C SER A 92 -21.85 6.80 12.73
N ALA A 93 -22.84 5.90 12.84
CA ALA A 93 -23.56 5.63 14.08
C ALA A 93 -22.83 4.66 15.03
N CYS A 94 -21.67 4.13 14.64
CA CYS A 94 -20.90 3.22 15.48
C CYS A 94 -20.22 3.98 16.63
N PRO A 95 -20.27 3.50 17.88
CA PRO A 95 -19.58 4.13 19.01
C PRO A 95 -18.06 4.26 18.84
N PHE A 96 -17.48 3.45 17.95
CA PHE A 96 -16.04 3.44 17.65
C PHE A 96 -15.67 4.28 16.41
N PHE A 97 -16.62 5.00 15.80
CA PHE A 97 -16.33 5.88 14.68
C PHE A 97 -15.30 6.93 15.09
N GLY A 98 -14.21 7.07 14.34
CA GLY A 98 -13.14 8.01 14.66
C GLY A 98 -12.15 7.53 15.71
N HIS A 99 -12.23 6.26 16.13
CA HIS A 99 -11.34 5.70 17.14
C HIS A 99 -10.31 4.73 16.52
N PRO A 100 -9.00 5.03 16.55
CA PRO A 100 -7.97 4.23 15.86
C PRO A 100 -7.67 2.88 16.49
N SER A 101 -7.98 2.69 17.78
CA SER A 101 -7.71 1.46 18.54
C SER A 101 -8.93 1.07 19.37
N PRO A 102 -10.03 0.60 18.76
CA PRO A 102 -11.28 0.36 19.46
C PRO A 102 -11.11 -0.66 20.59
N PRO A 103 -11.60 -0.37 21.81
CA PRO A 103 -11.40 -1.24 22.97
C PRO A 103 -12.22 -2.53 22.92
N ALA A 104 -13.20 -2.63 22.01
CA ALA A 104 -14.05 -3.80 21.82
C ALA A 104 -14.43 -4.00 20.34
N PRO A 105 -14.80 -5.22 19.92
CA PRO A 105 -15.25 -5.49 18.56
C PRO A 105 -16.61 -4.84 18.26
N CYS A 106 -16.92 -4.65 16.97
CA CYS A 106 -18.20 -4.12 16.52
C CYS A 106 -18.72 -4.82 15.25
N PRO A 107 -20.05 -4.76 15.00
CA PRO A 107 -20.68 -5.42 13.86
C PRO A 107 -20.43 -4.71 12.52
N CYS A 108 -19.64 -3.63 12.49
CA CYS A 108 -19.36 -2.93 11.24
C CYS A 108 -18.69 -3.85 10.21
N PRO A 109 -18.99 -3.67 8.90
CA PRO A 109 -18.48 -4.54 7.86
C PRO A 109 -16.96 -4.39 7.68
N LEU A 110 -16.34 -5.44 7.13
CA LEU A 110 -14.98 -5.35 6.60
C LEU A 110 -15.03 -4.85 5.16
N ARG A 111 -14.19 -3.87 4.86
CA ARG A 111 -14.10 -3.20 3.56
C ARG A 111 -12.66 -3.23 3.02
N GLN A 112 -12.49 -3.04 1.72
CA GLN A 112 -11.16 -2.97 1.14
C GLN A 112 -10.48 -1.70 1.63
N ALA A 113 -9.18 -1.76 1.94
CA ALA A 113 -8.46 -0.54 2.27
C ALA A 113 -8.47 0.38 1.05
N TRP A 114 -8.68 1.68 1.26
CA TRP A 114 -8.73 2.66 0.16
C TRP A 114 -7.49 2.58 -0.73
N GLY A 115 -6.31 2.36 -0.14
CA GLY A 115 -5.04 2.23 -0.88
C GLY A 115 -4.96 0.98 -1.75
N SER A 116 -5.65 -0.10 -1.37
CA SER A 116 -5.76 -1.31 -2.19
C SER A 116 -6.63 -1.09 -3.43
N LEU A 117 -7.75 -0.36 -3.27
CA LEU A 117 -8.60 0.04 -4.40
C LEU A 117 -7.88 1.01 -5.33
N ASP A 118 -7.18 2.00 -4.79
CA ASP A 118 -6.41 2.98 -5.57
C ASP A 118 -5.30 2.30 -6.40
N ALA A 119 -4.54 1.40 -5.77
CA ALA A 119 -3.50 0.63 -6.45
C ALA A 119 -4.07 -0.31 -7.52
N LEU A 120 -5.25 -0.90 -7.29
CA LEU A 120 -5.95 -1.72 -8.29
C LEU A 120 -6.34 -0.87 -9.50
N VAL A 121 -6.94 0.31 -9.30
CA VAL A 121 -7.31 1.22 -10.39
C VAL A 121 -6.08 1.68 -11.17
N GLY A 122 -4.96 1.95 -10.48
CA GLY A 122 -3.69 2.27 -11.15
C GLY A 122 -3.20 1.15 -12.07
N ARG A 123 -3.26 -0.11 -11.60
CA ARG A 123 -2.90 -1.28 -12.42
C ARG A 123 -3.84 -1.49 -13.59
N LEU A 124 -5.15 -1.33 -13.40
CA LEU A 124 -6.14 -1.48 -14.47
C LEU A 124 -6.01 -0.38 -15.53
N ARG A 125 -5.65 0.86 -15.13
CA ARG A 125 -5.36 1.94 -16.08
C ARG A 125 -4.19 1.57 -17.00
N ALA A 126 -3.09 1.11 -16.41
CA ALA A 126 -1.91 0.65 -17.17
C ALA A 126 -2.23 -0.56 -18.07
N ALA A 127 -3.01 -1.52 -17.55
CA ALA A 127 -3.44 -2.67 -18.34
C ALA A 127 -4.27 -2.27 -19.55
N TYR A 128 -5.18 -1.28 -19.39
CA TYR A 128 -6.01 -0.80 -20.49
C TYR A 128 -5.15 -0.20 -21.63
N GLU A 129 -4.15 0.60 -21.29
CA GLU A 129 -3.23 1.20 -22.27
C GLU A 129 -2.40 0.14 -23.00
N GLU A 130 -1.92 -0.88 -22.29
CA GLU A 130 -1.17 -2.00 -22.89
C GLU A 130 -2.03 -2.91 -23.77
N ASN A 131 -3.35 -2.92 -23.57
CA ASN A 131 -4.30 -3.66 -24.41
C ASN A 131 -4.86 -2.80 -25.56
N GLY A 132 -4.18 -1.70 -25.91
CA GLY A 132 -4.50 -0.85 -27.06
C GLY A 132 -5.52 0.26 -26.79
N GLY A 133 -5.89 0.48 -25.52
CA GLY A 133 -6.78 1.56 -25.13
C GLY A 133 -6.08 2.92 -25.06
N SER A 134 -6.76 4.00 -25.46
CA SER A 134 -6.20 5.35 -25.33
C SER A 134 -6.37 5.92 -23.91
N PRO A 135 -5.42 6.72 -23.40
CA PRO A 135 -5.54 7.33 -22.08
C PRO A 135 -6.76 8.27 -21.96
N GLU A 136 -7.19 8.91 -23.05
CA GLU A 136 -8.34 9.81 -23.09
C GLU A 136 -9.68 9.08 -22.93
N SER A 137 -9.80 7.87 -23.49
CA SER A 137 -11.02 7.05 -23.43
C SER A 137 -11.06 6.13 -22.20
N ASN A 138 -10.04 6.20 -21.35
CA ASN A 138 -9.82 5.21 -20.30
C ASN A 138 -10.90 5.28 -19.21
N PRO A 139 -11.72 4.23 -19.01
CA PRO A 139 -12.82 4.26 -18.03
C PRO A 139 -12.29 4.30 -16.58
N PHE A 140 -11.08 3.81 -16.32
CA PHE A 140 -10.41 3.87 -15.02
C PHE A 140 -9.83 5.27 -14.73
N ALA A 141 -9.71 6.12 -15.75
CA ALA A 141 -9.36 7.53 -15.64
C ALA A 141 -10.61 8.44 -15.60
N ALA A 142 -11.82 7.89 -15.54
CA ALA A 142 -13.04 8.71 -15.47
C ALA A 142 -13.07 9.58 -14.19
N ARG A 143 -13.62 10.80 -14.31
CA ARG A 143 -13.75 11.75 -13.18
C ARG A 143 -14.51 11.15 -12.01
N ALA A 144 -15.58 10.41 -12.28
CA ALA A 144 -16.40 9.75 -11.26
C ALA A 144 -15.58 8.74 -10.43
N VAL A 145 -14.68 7.98 -11.05
CA VAL A 145 -13.79 7.03 -10.36
C VAL A 145 -12.83 7.76 -9.43
N ARG A 146 -12.23 8.88 -9.88
CA ARG A 146 -11.34 9.69 -9.05
C ARG A 146 -12.05 10.30 -7.83
N LEU A 147 -13.27 10.80 -8.01
CA LEU A 147 -14.06 11.36 -6.90
C LEU A 147 -14.43 10.27 -5.89
N TYR A 148 -14.88 9.11 -6.37
CA TYR A 148 -15.18 7.97 -5.51
C TYR A 148 -13.97 7.54 -4.66
N LEU A 149 -12.79 7.40 -5.25
CA LEU A 149 -11.58 7.01 -4.49
C LEU A 149 -11.20 8.07 -3.44
N ARG A 150 -11.41 9.35 -3.73
CA ARG A 150 -11.21 10.44 -2.77
C ARG A 150 -12.20 10.35 -1.61
N GLU A 151 -13.47 10.15 -1.90
CA GLU A 151 -14.53 9.99 -0.90
C GLU A 151 -14.28 8.76 -0.01
N VAL A 152 -13.91 7.63 -0.60
CA VAL A 152 -13.57 6.41 0.15
C VAL A 152 -12.37 6.64 1.07
N ARG A 153 -11.32 7.33 0.59
CA ARG A 153 -10.17 7.70 1.42
C ARG A 153 -10.58 8.54 2.61
N GLU A 154 -11.35 9.61 2.38
CA GLU A 154 -11.80 10.50 3.45
C GLU A 154 -12.71 9.79 4.45
N HIS A 155 -13.69 9.03 3.95
CA HIS A 155 -14.60 8.26 4.77
C HIS A 155 -13.85 7.26 5.66
N GLN A 156 -12.90 6.50 5.11
CA GLN A 156 -12.11 5.56 5.88
C GLN A 156 -11.19 6.24 6.90
N ALA A 157 -10.59 7.39 6.54
CA ALA A 157 -9.76 8.16 7.46
C ALA A 157 -10.58 8.64 8.67
N ARG A 158 -11.76 9.20 8.43
CA ARG A 158 -12.70 9.64 9.47
C ARG A 158 -13.22 8.46 10.30
N ALA A 159 -13.69 7.39 9.65
CA ALA A 159 -14.24 6.23 10.32
C ALA A 159 -13.24 5.52 11.23
N ARG A 160 -11.96 5.50 10.84
CA ARG A 160 -10.89 4.84 11.60
C ARG A 160 -10.14 5.78 12.53
N GLY A 161 -10.48 7.07 12.59
CA GLY A 161 -9.76 8.03 13.44
C GLY A 161 -8.32 8.31 13.01
N VAL A 162 -7.97 7.99 11.77
CA VAL A 162 -6.62 8.23 11.23
C VAL A 162 -6.64 9.58 10.54
N SER A 163 -6.30 10.63 11.28
CA SER A 163 -6.02 11.92 10.64
C SER A 163 -4.63 11.87 9.99
N TYR A 164 -4.55 12.24 8.71
CA TYR A 164 -3.29 12.48 8.01
C TYR A 164 -2.70 13.86 8.35
N GLU A 165 -3.14 14.50 9.45
CA GLU A 165 -2.43 15.67 10.00
C GLU A 165 -1.01 15.24 10.31
N LYS A 166 -0.15 15.61 9.37
CA LYS A 166 1.31 15.62 9.37
C LYS A 166 1.80 15.51 10.79
N LYS A 167 2.33 14.34 11.15
CA LYS A 167 2.96 14.01 12.43
C LYS A 167 3.88 15.16 12.85
N LYS A 168 3.33 16.18 13.51
CA LYS A 168 4.06 17.23 14.21
C LYS A 168 4.55 16.50 15.44
N ARG A 169 5.70 15.84 15.22
CA ARG A 169 6.52 15.13 16.19
C ARG A 169 6.45 15.88 17.52
N LYS A 170 5.68 15.34 18.47
CA LYS A 170 5.85 15.67 19.88
C LYS A 170 7.27 15.20 20.23
N LYS A 171 8.20 16.14 20.22
CA LYS A 171 9.51 16.00 20.86
C LYS A 171 9.21 15.62 22.32
N PRO A 172 9.80 14.54 22.88
CA PRO A 172 9.67 14.29 24.31
C PRO A 172 10.25 15.50 25.02
N GLN A 173 9.43 16.22 25.79
CA GLN A 173 9.94 17.12 26.81
C GLN A 173 10.59 16.21 27.85
N GLN A 174 11.91 16.28 27.94
CA GLN A 174 12.64 15.75 29.07
C GLN A 174 12.11 16.41 30.34
N LEU A 175 11.59 15.59 31.24
CA LEU A 175 11.39 15.95 32.64
C LEU A 175 12.78 16.12 33.26
N THR A 176 13.11 17.34 33.69
CA THR A 176 14.12 17.59 34.72
C THR A 176 13.47 18.47 35.77
N GLY A 177 13.18 17.86 36.92
CA GLY A 177 12.77 18.55 38.13
C GLY A 177 13.99 19.18 38.82
N ASP A 178 13.86 20.49 39.07
CA ASP A 178 14.15 21.23 40.30
C ASP A 178 15.44 20.96 41.12
N SER A 179 16.31 21.98 41.21
CA SER A 179 16.61 22.71 42.48
C SER A 179 17.87 23.61 42.38
N SER A 180 17.63 24.93 42.49
CA SER A 180 18.36 25.99 43.21
C SER A 180 19.89 26.19 43.11
N GLY A 181 20.30 27.41 42.72
CA GLY A 181 21.65 27.95 42.95
C GLY A 181 22.00 29.23 42.17
N SER A 182 21.93 30.37 42.83
CA SER A 182 22.09 31.77 42.39
C SER A 182 23.46 32.21 41.81
N SER A 183 23.40 33.22 40.90
CA SER A 183 24.19 34.48 40.91
C SER A 183 24.96 34.86 39.62
N PHE A 184 24.48 35.98 39.05
CA PHE A 184 25.12 37.06 38.30
C PHE A 184 26.61 36.94 37.92
N HIS A 185 26.93 37.23 36.64
CA HIS A 185 27.90 38.28 36.23
C HIS A 185 27.78 38.54 34.72
N SER A 186 27.53 39.80 34.37
CA SER A 186 27.67 40.37 33.04
C SER A 186 29.15 40.37 32.62
N ASN A 187 29.47 39.95 31.40
CA ASN A 187 30.48 40.66 30.63
C ASN A 187 30.34 40.45 29.12
N GLN A 188 30.17 41.57 28.41
CA GLN A 188 30.31 41.67 26.96
C GLN A 188 31.70 41.19 26.51
N HIS A 189 31.76 40.49 25.38
CA HIS A 189 32.98 40.42 24.55
C HIS A 189 32.59 40.66 23.09
N GLN A 190 33.16 41.75 22.57
CA GLN A 190 33.01 42.33 21.25
C GLN A 190 33.91 41.59 20.23
N PRO A 191 33.50 41.40 18.96
CA PRO A 191 34.36 40.82 17.93
C PRO A 191 35.34 41.85 17.35
N PRO A 192 36.54 41.45 16.88
CA PRO A 192 37.49 42.35 16.22
C PRO A 192 37.07 42.71 14.78
N PRO A 193 37.49 43.88 14.26
CA PRO A 193 37.07 44.39 12.94
C PRO A 193 37.82 43.76 11.76
N GLY A 194 37.17 43.77 10.60
CA GLY A 194 37.60 43.12 9.35
C GLY A 194 38.75 43.80 8.60
N ALA A 195 39.34 43.03 7.68
CA ALA A 195 40.41 43.44 6.78
C ALA A 195 39.87 44.01 5.44
N PRO A 196 40.64 44.91 4.77
CA PRO A 196 40.20 45.68 3.60
C PRO A 196 40.34 44.92 2.25
N PRO A 197 39.73 45.43 1.16
CA PRO A 197 39.73 44.78 -0.15
C PRO A 197 40.95 45.15 -1.00
N ALA A 198 41.38 44.24 -1.88
CA ALA A 198 42.26 44.56 -3.00
C ALA A 198 41.83 43.80 -4.26
N ALA A 199 41.85 44.51 -5.38
CA ALA A 199 41.36 44.13 -6.70
C ALA A 199 42.52 43.74 -7.65
N GLY A 200 42.22 42.82 -8.59
CA GLY A 200 42.71 42.79 -9.98
C GLY A 200 44.18 42.48 -10.27
N CYS A 201 44.46 41.30 -10.85
CA CYS A 201 44.65 41.09 -12.30
C CYS A 201 44.56 39.60 -12.63
#